data_AF-A0A399EI28-F1
#
_entry.id   AF-A0A399EI28-F1
#
_cell.length_a   1.000
_cell.length_b   1.000
_cell.length_c   1.000
_cell.angle_alpha   90.00
_cell.angle_beta   90.00
_cell.angle_gamma   90.00
#
_symmetry.space_group_name_H-M   'P 1'
#
loop_
_entity.id
_entity.type
_entity.pdbx_description
1 polymer ?
#
loop_
_entity_poly.entity_id
_entity_poly.type
_entity_poly.pdbx_seq_one_letter_code
_entity_poly.pdbx_strand_id
1 'polypeptide(L)'
;MGGVAVSVVGLDPDPLGATLVVLESEGESFRLRSWGLVRPPGAPRQHAYQIGLEELPRLVAGGVVGVEVIEELVRASPAERGRLRATRAQGEALLELALRHARAAFAFPGVRTCARERLFSEGPWPVRLTGLCYATRRDVRREVGQWVRGSRRWLDNPHVLDALGVALLAGRLAARGAGAAA
;
A
#
# COMPACT_ATOMS: atom_id res chain seq x y z
N MET A 1 -8.79 20.94 -10.48
CA MET A 1 -7.94 20.71 -9.28
C MET A 1 -7.82 19.19 -9.10
N GLY A 2 -6.73 18.58 -9.57
CA GLY A 2 -6.51 17.12 -9.48
C GLY A 2 -5.78 16.78 -8.19
N GLY A 3 -6.36 15.92 -7.36
CA GLY A 3 -5.76 15.50 -6.09
C GLY A 3 -4.70 14.42 -6.30
N VAL A 4 -3.57 14.52 -5.60
CA VAL A 4 -2.55 13.46 -5.59
C VAL A 4 -2.95 12.40 -4.55
N ALA A 5 -2.94 11.11 -4.92
CA ALA A 5 -3.24 10.00 -4.02
C ALA A 5 -1.99 9.12 -3.84
N VAL A 6 -1.26 9.30 -2.74
CA VAL A 6 0.05 8.67 -2.52
C VAL A 6 -0.02 7.55 -1.51
N SER A 7 0.04 6.31 -1.97
CA SER A 7 0.00 5.19 -1.03
C SER A 7 1.37 4.77 -0.53
N VAL A 8 1.42 4.42 0.74
CA VAL A 8 2.62 3.90 1.38
C VAL A 8 2.30 2.49 1.82
N VAL A 9 2.61 1.51 0.98
CA VAL A 9 2.23 0.15 1.36
C VAL A 9 3.23 -0.43 2.33
N GLY A 10 2.62 -1.03 3.34
CA GLY A 10 3.24 -1.56 4.53
C GLY A 10 4.28 -2.61 4.20
N LEU A 11 5.17 -2.76 5.16
CA LEU A 11 6.41 -3.47 5.04
C LEU A 11 6.19 -4.96 4.85
N ASP A 12 6.62 -5.45 3.69
CA ASP A 12 6.83 -6.87 3.50
C ASP A 12 7.86 -7.39 4.53
N PRO A 13 7.75 -8.66 4.96
CA PRO A 13 8.80 -9.29 5.75
C PRO A 13 10.19 -9.29 5.10
N ASP A 14 10.32 -8.99 3.80
CA ASP A 14 11.60 -8.94 3.10
C ASP A 14 12.67 -8.08 3.86
N PRO A 15 13.91 -8.59 4.04
CA PRO A 15 15.02 -7.83 4.64
C PRO A 15 15.35 -6.51 3.93
N LEU A 16 14.83 -6.28 2.71
CA LEU A 16 15.06 -5.08 1.91
C LEU A 16 14.13 -3.88 2.23
N GLY A 17 13.11 -4.04 3.08
CA GLY A 17 12.24 -2.95 3.54
C GLY A 17 10.91 -2.79 2.77
N ALA A 18 10.15 -1.73 3.08
CA ALA A 18 8.77 -1.54 2.60
C ALA A 18 8.70 -1.31 1.09
N THR A 19 7.56 -1.55 0.45
CA THR A 19 7.36 -1.14 -0.95
C THR A 19 6.47 0.10 -1.01
N LEU A 20 7.00 1.18 -1.56
CA LEU A 20 6.27 2.43 -1.77
C LEU A 20 5.84 2.56 -3.23
N VAL A 21 4.61 3.02 -3.46
CA VAL A 21 4.11 3.38 -4.79
C VAL A 21 3.39 4.73 -4.74
N VAL A 22 3.77 5.64 -5.64
CA VAL A 22 3.15 6.96 -5.74
C VAL A 22 2.20 6.96 -6.92
N LEU A 23 0.91 7.12 -6.64
CA LEU A 23 -0.10 7.31 -7.67
C LEU A 23 -0.50 8.79 -7.77
N GLU A 24 -0.84 9.22 -8.97
CA GLU A 24 -1.41 10.54 -9.24
C GLU A 24 -2.78 10.34 -9.88
N SER A 25 -3.81 11.03 -9.38
CA SER A 25 -5.15 10.90 -9.95
C SER A 25 -5.21 11.59 -11.31
N GLU A 26 -5.79 10.90 -12.28
CA GLU A 26 -6.08 11.38 -13.63
C GLU A 26 -7.57 11.14 -13.93
N GLY A 27 -8.42 12.10 -13.54
CA GLY A 27 -9.88 11.95 -13.62
C GLY A 27 -10.35 10.79 -12.74
N GLU A 28 -10.96 9.78 -13.36
CA GLU A 28 -11.40 8.56 -12.67
C GLU A 28 -10.28 7.51 -12.52
N SER A 29 -9.13 7.72 -13.16
CA SER A 29 -8.02 6.77 -13.18
C SER A 29 -6.82 7.26 -12.36
N PHE A 30 -5.77 6.45 -12.29
CA PHE A 30 -4.52 6.77 -11.61
C PHE A 30 -3.34 6.54 -12.54
N ARG A 31 -2.30 7.36 -12.43
CA ARG A 31 -1.01 7.16 -13.09
C ARG A 31 0.05 6.80 -12.06
N LEU A 32 0.82 5.74 -12.32
CA LEU A 32 1.99 5.44 -11.51
C LEU A 32 3.10 6.46 -11.77
N ARG A 33 3.44 7.25 -10.75
CA ARG A 33 4.51 8.27 -10.79
C ARG A 33 5.86 7.70 -10.39
N SER A 34 5.90 6.92 -9.33
CA SER A 34 7.11 6.33 -8.79
C SER A 34 6.78 5.04 -8.06
N TRP A 35 7.73 4.12 -7.98
CA TRP A 35 7.67 2.98 -7.09
C TRP A 35 9.08 2.62 -6.63
N GLY A 36 9.19 2.01 -5.46
CA GLY A 36 10.48 1.63 -4.95
C GLY A 36 10.48 0.91 -3.60
N LEU A 37 11.64 0.35 -3.27
CA LEU A 37 11.90 -0.20 -1.93
C LEU A 37 12.30 0.94 -0.98
N VAL A 38 11.68 0.97 0.19
CA VAL A 38 11.94 1.95 1.24
C VAL A 38 13.21 1.56 1.96
N ARG A 39 14.23 2.40 1.86
CA ARG A 39 15.48 2.26 2.62
C ARG A 39 15.36 2.92 3.99
N PRO A 40 16.01 2.37 5.03
CA PRO A 40 16.14 3.04 6.33
C PRO A 40 16.83 4.41 6.22
N PRO A 41 16.61 5.33 7.18
CA PRO A 41 17.30 6.61 7.24
C PRO A 41 18.82 6.42 7.27
N GLY A 42 19.55 7.19 6.46
CA GLY A 42 21.01 7.15 6.40
C GLY A 42 21.62 5.92 5.72
N ALA A 43 20.81 4.94 5.31
CA ALA A 43 21.32 3.81 4.52
C ALA A 43 21.71 4.27 3.10
N PRO A 44 22.88 3.86 2.59
CA PRO A 44 23.31 4.22 1.24
C PRO A 44 22.38 3.61 0.19
N ARG A 45 22.13 4.35 -0.89
CA ARG A 45 21.36 3.87 -2.03
C ARG A 45 22.16 2.83 -2.80
N GLN A 46 21.65 1.61 -2.84
CA GLN A 46 22.21 0.47 -3.58
C GLN A 46 21.55 0.31 -4.96
N HIS A 47 20.31 0.77 -5.12
CA HIS A 47 19.57 0.63 -6.37
C HIS A 47 18.80 1.89 -6.79
N ALA A 48 18.61 2.03 -8.12
CA ALA A 48 17.85 3.14 -8.70
C ALA A 48 16.37 3.16 -8.27
N TYR A 49 15.81 2.04 -7.84
CA TYR A 49 14.43 1.93 -7.37
C TYR A 49 14.30 2.08 -5.85
N GLN A 50 15.33 2.49 -5.10
CA GLN A 50 15.19 2.73 -3.66
C GLN A 50 14.75 4.16 -3.35
N ILE A 51 13.84 4.30 -2.38
CA ILE A 51 13.29 5.58 -1.90
C ILE A 51 13.62 5.73 -0.41
N GLY A 52 14.20 6.86 -0.03
CA GLY A 52 14.51 7.17 1.36
C GLY A 52 13.27 7.36 2.22
N LEU A 53 13.32 6.88 3.47
CA LEU A 53 12.31 7.21 4.47
C LEU A 53 12.13 8.73 4.62
N GLU A 54 13.22 9.48 4.54
CA GLU A 54 13.26 10.93 4.63
C GLU A 54 12.53 11.64 3.46
N GLU A 55 12.28 10.94 2.35
CA GLU A 55 11.58 11.50 1.19
C GLU A 55 10.06 11.46 1.37
N LEU A 56 9.55 10.64 2.29
CA LEU A 56 8.13 10.42 2.51
C LEU A 56 7.32 11.67 2.81
N PRO A 57 7.72 12.58 3.72
CA PRO A 57 6.93 13.78 4.02
C PRO A 57 6.63 14.60 2.76
N ARG A 58 7.62 14.74 1.88
CA ARG A 58 7.47 15.45 0.61
C ARG A 58 6.58 14.69 -0.36
N LEU A 59 6.67 13.36 -0.40
CA LEU A 59 5.88 12.52 -1.30
C LEU A 59 4.40 12.49 -0.88
N VAL A 60 4.10 12.49 0.42
CA VAL A 60 2.72 12.34 0.93
C VAL A 60 2.04 13.66 1.32
N ALA A 61 2.75 14.79 1.25
CA ALA A 61 2.23 16.10 1.65
C ALA A 61 0.89 16.43 0.95
N GLY A 62 -0.17 16.59 1.75
CA GLY A 62 -1.53 16.87 1.28
C GLY A 62 -2.19 15.72 0.51
N GLY A 63 -1.52 14.56 0.42
CA GLY A 63 -1.99 13.36 -0.28
C GLY A 63 -2.80 12.41 0.60
N VAL A 64 -3.11 11.23 0.04
CA VAL A 64 -3.86 10.17 0.72
C VAL A 64 -3.01 8.91 0.81
N VAL A 65 -2.84 8.36 2.01
CA VAL A 65 -1.97 7.21 2.28
C VAL A 65 -2.78 5.93 2.50
N GLY A 66 -2.46 4.86 1.78
CA GLY A 66 -2.95 3.51 2.07
C GLY A 66 -1.82 2.63 2.59
N VAL A 67 -2.04 1.89 3.69
CA VAL A 67 -1.07 0.99 4.32
C VAL A 67 -1.64 -0.42 4.41
N GLU A 68 -0.84 -1.43 4.07
CA GLU A 68 -1.15 -2.84 4.36
C GLU A 68 -0.62 -3.21 5.75
N VAL A 69 -1.47 -3.80 6.57
CA VAL A 69 -1.11 -4.32 7.89
C VAL A 69 -0.94 -5.82 7.78
N ILE A 70 0.29 -6.30 7.84
CA ILE A 70 0.59 -7.73 7.77
C ILE A 70 0.34 -8.37 9.14
N GLU A 71 -0.74 -9.15 9.24
CA GLU A 71 -1.12 -9.86 10.45
C GLU A 71 -0.68 -11.34 10.46
N GLU A 72 0.62 -11.64 10.53
CA GLU A 72 1.03 -13.03 10.86
C GLU A 72 2.15 -13.10 11.90
N LEU A 73 1.93 -12.47 13.06
CA LEU A 73 2.72 -12.80 14.27
C LEU A 73 2.29 -14.13 14.91
N VAL A 74 1.04 -14.54 14.71
CA VAL A 74 0.43 -15.68 15.41
C VAL A 74 0.95 -17.03 14.89
N ARG A 75 1.30 -17.11 13.60
CA ARG A 75 1.78 -18.34 12.95
C ARG A 75 3.28 -18.37 12.69
N ALA A 76 3.97 -17.25 12.88
CA ALA A 76 5.39 -17.15 12.68
C ALA A 76 6.19 -18.03 13.63
N SER A 77 7.21 -18.71 13.09
CA SER A 77 8.17 -19.45 13.90
C SER A 77 8.88 -18.51 14.88
N PRO A 78 9.40 -19.01 16.03
CA PRO A 78 10.14 -18.17 16.97
C PRO A 78 11.28 -17.36 16.32
N ALA A 79 11.94 -17.91 15.31
CA ALA A 79 13.01 -17.24 14.55
C ALA A 79 12.50 -16.05 13.71
N GLU A 80 11.27 -16.12 13.19
CA GLU A 80 10.69 -15.07 12.34
C GLU A 80 10.00 -13.96 13.14
N ARG A 81 9.57 -14.24 14.37
CA ARG A 81 8.85 -13.28 15.23
C ARG A 81 9.65 -12.01 15.49
N GLY A 82 10.96 -12.11 15.71
CA GLY A 82 11.83 -10.94 15.93
C GLY A 82 11.84 -10.01 14.72
N ARG A 83 12.06 -10.58 13.54
CA ARG A 83 12.01 -9.85 12.25
C ARG A 83 10.64 -9.22 12.02
N LEU A 84 9.55 -9.97 12.18
CA LEU A 84 8.19 -9.46 11.95
C LEU A 84 7.78 -8.35 12.93
N ARG A 85 8.26 -8.38 14.18
CA ARG A 85 8.07 -7.27 15.13
C ARG A 85 8.84 -6.03 14.71
N ALA A 86 10.06 -6.17 14.21
CA ALA A 86 10.84 -5.05 13.67
C ALA A 86 10.17 -4.45 12.43
N THR A 87 9.71 -5.30 11.51
CA THR A 87 8.87 -4.91 10.36
C THR A 87 7.61 -4.17 10.82
N ARG A 88 6.90 -4.64 11.84
CA ARG A 88 5.73 -3.92 12.38
C ARG A 88 6.10 -2.55 12.95
N ALA A 89 7.13 -2.46 13.79
CA ALA A 89 7.56 -1.21 14.41
C ALA A 89 8.01 -0.17 13.37
N GLN A 90 8.71 -0.60 12.32
CA GLN A 90 9.05 0.25 11.19
C GLN A 90 7.79 0.72 10.44
N GLY A 91 6.73 -0.09 10.40
CA GLY A 91 5.46 0.22 9.74
C GLY A 91 4.65 1.25 10.51
N GLU A 92 4.64 1.11 11.82
CA GLU A 92 4.05 2.08 12.74
C GLU A 92 4.81 3.42 12.67
N ALA A 93 6.14 3.41 12.62
CA ALA A 93 6.93 4.64 12.45
C ALA A 93 6.72 5.31 11.08
N LEU A 94 6.62 4.51 10.01
CA LEU A 94 6.28 4.97 8.66
C LEU A 94 4.89 5.61 8.60
N LEU A 95 3.91 4.92 9.19
CA LEU A 95 2.54 5.38 9.29
C LEU A 95 2.49 6.69 10.08
N GLU A 96 3.17 6.78 11.21
CA GLU A 96 3.23 8.02 12.01
C GLU A 96 3.82 9.20 11.23
N LEU A 97 4.93 8.98 10.52
CA LEU A 97 5.56 10.01 9.68
C LEU A 97 4.62 10.43 8.54
N ALA A 98 3.98 9.47 7.87
CA ALA A 98 3.10 9.74 6.75
C ALA A 98 1.81 10.46 7.18
N LEU A 99 1.25 10.09 8.33
CA LEU A 99 0.03 10.68 8.90
C LEU A 99 0.16 12.17 9.22
N ARG A 100 1.35 12.64 9.64
CA ARG A 100 1.57 14.06 9.98
C ARG A 100 1.43 15.00 8.79
N HIS A 101 1.65 14.49 7.58
CA HIS A 101 1.68 15.29 6.35
C HIS A 101 0.59 14.91 5.35
N ALA A 102 -0.05 13.75 5.53
CA ALA A 102 -1.15 13.31 4.69
C ALA A 102 -2.47 14.00 5.06
N ARG A 103 -3.33 14.20 4.05
CA ARG A 103 -4.72 14.66 4.24
C ARG A 103 -5.60 13.57 4.84
N ALA A 104 -5.33 12.31 4.50
CA ALA A 104 -6.06 11.15 4.99
C ALA A 104 -5.18 9.91 4.94
N ALA A 105 -5.47 8.93 5.80
CA ALA A 105 -4.82 7.63 5.75
C ALA A 105 -5.83 6.49 5.98
N PHE A 106 -5.55 5.36 5.33
CA PHE A 106 -6.34 4.14 5.41
C PHE A 106 -5.41 2.97 5.67
N ALA A 107 -5.74 2.15 6.67
CA ALA A 107 -5.06 0.89 6.93
C ALA A 107 -5.94 -0.26 6.45
N PHE A 108 -5.34 -1.27 5.84
CA PHE A 108 -6.05 -2.45 5.37
C PHE A 108 -5.35 -3.72 5.88
N PRO A 109 -6.09 -4.71 6.39
CA PRO A 109 -5.50 -5.99 6.74
C PRO A 109 -4.95 -6.68 5.48
N GLY A 110 -3.77 -7.28 5.64
CA GLY A 110 -3.13 -8.13 4.64
C GLY A 110 -3.87 -9.47 4.44
N VAL A 111 -3.29 -10.33 3.61
CA VAL A 111 -3.96 -11.55 3.12
C VAL A 111 -4.36 -12.50 4.25
N ARG A 112 -5.66 -12.56 4.55
CA ARG A 112 -6.30 -13.75 5.15
C ARG A 112 -7.18 -14.42 4.10
N THR A 113 -7.09 -15.75 4.00
CA THR A 113 -8.08 -16.53 3.28
C THR A 113 -9.41 -16.46 4.03
N CYS A 114 -10.50 -16.15 3.31
CA CYS A 114 -11.85 -16.04 3.87
C CYS A 114 -12.31 -17.40 4.40
N ALA A 115 -11.92 -17.76 5.64
CA ALA A 115 -12.34 -19.04 6.20
C ALA A 115 -13.72 -18.93 6.87
N ARG A 116 -14.11 -17.82 7.52
CA ARG A 116 -15.37 -17.74 8.32
C ARG A 116 -16.00 -16.36 8.59
N GLU A 117 -15.62 -15.28 7.91
CA GLU A 117 -16.12 -13.94 8.29
C GLU A 117 -17.43 -13.56 7.58
N ARG A 118 -18.48 -13.29 8.37
CA ARG A 118 -19.71 -12.61 7.93
C ARG A 118 -19.28 -11.26 7.33
N LEU A 119 -19.73 -10.98 6.10
CA LEU A 119 -19.39 -9.81 5.27
C LEU A 119 -19.83 -8.45 5.88
N PHE A 120 -19.34 -8.10 7.06
CA PHE A 120 -19.71 -6.87 7.77
C PHE A 120 -18.55 -6.20 8.54
N SER A 121 -17.29 -6.49 8.22
CA SER A 121 -16.16 -5.67 8.65
C SER A 121 -15.02 -5.74 7.64
N GLU A 122 -14.35 -4.60 7.45
CA GLU A 122 -13.04 -4.31 6.83
C GLU A 122 -12.20 -5.47 6.23
N GLY A 123 -12.75 -6.32 5.36
CA GLY A 123 -12.07 -7.52 4.87
C GLY A 123 -10.71 -7.24 4.17
N PRO A 124 -9.93 -8.30 3.87
CA PRO A 124 -8.60 -8.16 3.25
C PRO A 124 -8.63 -7.25 2.03
N TRP A 125 -7.59 -6.44 1.83
CA TRP A 125 -7.58 -5.46 0.73
C TRP A 125 -7.86 -6.08 -0.66
N PRO A 126 -7.44 -7.33 -1.01
CA PRO A 126 -7.78 -7.91 -2.32
C PRO A 126 -9.29 -8.10 -2.48
N VAL A 127 -9.98 -8.49 -1.40
CA VAL A 127 -11.44 -8.65 -1.39
C VAL A 127 -12.12 -7.30 -1.53
N ARG A 128 -11.64 -6.27 -0.83
CA ARG A 128 -12.19 -4.91 -0.96
C ARG A 128 -11.96 -4.29 -2.33
N LEU A 129 -10.83 -4.61 -2.96
CA LEU A 129 -10.49 -4.10 -4.28
C LEU A 129 -11.33 -4.78 -5.38
N THR A 130 -11.46 -6.11 -5.31
CA THR A 130 -12.05 -6.93 -6.38
C THR A 130 -13.52 -7.30 -6.16
N GLY A 131 -14.02 -7.22 -4.92
CA GLY A 131 -15.33 -7.75 -4.53
C GLY A 131 -15.40 -9.28 -4.42
N LEU A 132 -14.28 -10.00 -4.58
CA LEU A 132 -14.24 -11.46 -4.60
C LEU A 132 -13.67 -12.03 -3.29
N CYS A 133 -14.41 -12.91 -2.62
CA CYS A 133 -13.95 -13.58 -1.39
C CYS A 133 -12.66 -14.41 -1.57
N TYR A 134 -12.39 -14.88 -2.78
CA TYR A 134 -11.19 -15.66 -3.12
C TYR A 134 -10.45 -15.00 -4.30
N ALA A 135 -10.23 -13.69 -4.21
CA ALA A 135 -9.52 -12.93 -5.22
C ALA A 135 -8.15 -13.55 -5.52
N THR A 136 -7.93 -13.96 -6.77
CA THR A 136 -6.62 -14.44 -7.20
C THR A 136 -5.70 -13.26 -7.51
N ARG A 137 -4.38 -13.50 -7.56
CA ARG A 137 -3.42 -12.49 -8.06
C ARG A 137 -3.75 -12.00 -9.48
N ARG A 138 -4.36 -12.85 -10.30
CA ARG A 138 -4.84 -12.48 -11.64
C ARG A 138 -6.02 -11.50 -11.58
N ASP A 139 -6.94 -11.69 -10.65
CA ASP A 139 -8.08 -10.78 -10.45
C ASP A 139 -7.61 -9.42 -9.93
N VAL A 140 -6.70 -9.41 -8.96
CA VAL A 140 -6.04 -8.19 -8.48
C VAL A 140 -5.32 -7.47 -9.62
N ARG A 141 -4.51 -8.20 -10.40
CA ARG A 141 -3.80 -7.64 -11.54
C ARG A 141 -4.74 -7.05 -12.58
N ARG A 142 -5.88 -7.71 -12.84
CA ARG A 142 -6.92 -7.21 -13.75
C ARG A 142 -7.48 -5.89 -13.22
N GLU A 143 -7.87 -5.82 -11.94
CA GLU A 143 -8.39 -4.59 -11.34
C GLU A 143 -7.35 -3.46 -11.35
N VAL A 144 -6.15 -3.70 -10.83
CA VAL A 144 -5.08 -2.68 -10.86
C VAL A 144 -4.82 -2.20 -12.29
N GLY A 145 -4.78 -3.11 -13.27
CA GLY A 145 -4.53 -2.78 -14.67
C GLY A 145 -5.65 -2.03 -15.40
N GLN A 146 -6.88 -2.00 -14.85
CA GLN A 146 -7.98 -1.18 -15.36
C GLN A 146 -7.87 0.28 -14.91
N TRP A 147 -7.44 0.48 -13.66
CA TRP A 147 -7.44 1.81 -13.03
C TRP A 147 -6.07 2.51 -13.07
N VAL A 148 -4.97 1.76 -13.11
CA VAL A 148 -3.60 2.30 -13.10
C VAL A 148 -3.01 2.29 -14.51
N ARG A 149 -2.73 3.48 -15.05
CA ARG A 149 -2.09 3.71 -16.35
C ARG A 149 -0.56 3.65 -16.23
N GLY A 150 0.09 3.13 -17.27
CA GLY A 150 1.55 3.08 -17.39
C GLY A 150 2.06 1.78 -18.01
N SER A 151 3.39 1.59 -18.00
CA SER A 151 4.01 0.29 -18.28
C SER A 151 3.36 -0.79 -17.41
N ARG A 152 3.26 -2.05 -17.86
CA ARG A 152 2.68 -3.14 -17.04
C ARG A 152 3.72 -4.09 -16.45
N ARG A 153 5.01 -3.87 -16.76
CA ARG A 153 6.11 -4.75 -16.32
C ARG A 153 6.26 -4.84 -14.80
N TRP A 154 5.79 -3.84 -14.06
CA TRP A 154 5.82 -3.86 -12.59
C TRP A 154 4.73 -4.73 -11.96
N LEU A 155 3.70 -5.15 -12.71
CA LEU A 155 2.65 -6.06 -12.22
C LEU A 155 3.18 -7.48 -11.94
N ASP A 156 4.40 -7.79 -12.40
CA ASP A 156 5.04 -9.08 -12.16
C ASP A 156 5.79 -9.14 -10.83
N ASN A 157 6.08 -8.00 -10.21
CA ASN A 157 6.58 -7.97 -8.84
C ASN A 157 5.39 -8.06 -7.86
N PRO A 158 5.30 -9.11 -7.03
CA PRO A 158 4.16 -9.33 -6.15
C PRO A 158 4.01 -8.23 -5.09
N HIS A 159 5.11 -7.68 -4.58
CA HIS A 159 5.11 -6.61 -3.58
C HIS A 159 4.64 -5.29 -4.18
N VAL A 160 5.05 -5.00 -5.42
CA VAL A 160 4.57 -3.81 -6.15
C VAL A 160 3.08 -3.94 -6.48
N LEU A 161 2.61 -5.14 -6.85
CA LEU A 161 1.19 -5.38 -7.10
C LEU A 161 0.34 -5.15 -5.84
N ASP A 162 0.79 -5.64 -4.69
CA ASP A 162 0.12 -5.42 -3.41
C ASP A 162 0.12 -3.93 -3.05
N ALA A 163 1.27 -3.29 -3.27
CA ALA A 163 1.43 -1.87 -3.04
C ALA A 163 0.43 -1.04 -3.85
N LEU A 164 0.25 -1.39 -5.12
CA LEU A 164 -0.68 -0.71 -6.01
C LEU A 164 -2.14 -1.00 -5.68
N GLY A 165 -2.45 -2.21 -5.23
CA GLY A 165 -3.81 -2.58 -4.85
C GLY A 165 -4.31 -1.76 -3.66
N VAL A 166 -3.49 -1.63 -2.63
CA VAL A 166 -3.79 -0.80 -1.46
C VAL A 166 -3.81 0.69 -1.82
N ALA A 167 -2.92 1.14 -2.71
CA ALA A 167 -2.92 2.51 -3.21
C ALA A 167 -4.19 2.93 -3.92
N LEU A 168 -4.61 2.07 -4.84
CA LEU A 168 -5.82 2.24 -5.60
C LEU A 168 -7.04 2.26 -4.67
N LEU A 169 -7.09 1.37 -3.68
CA LEU A 169 -8.18 1.31 -2.73
C LEU A 169 -8.27 2.58 -1.86
N ALA A 170 -7.16 3.06 -1.32
CA ALA A 170 -7.09 4.30 -0.55
C ALA A 170 -7.52 5.52 -1.38
N GLY A 171 -7.03 5.63 -2.63
CA GLY A 171 -7.41 6.69 -3.55
C GLY A 171 -8.91 6.70 -3.86
N ARG A 172 -9.50 5.53 -4.10
CA ARG A 172 -10.95 5.39 -4.37
C ARG A 172 -11.80 5.76 -3.15
N LEU A 173 -11.39 5.36 -1.95
CA LEU A 173 -12.10 5.73 -0.72
C LEU A 173 -12.06 7.24 -0.46
N ALA A 174 -10.90 7.87 -0.66
CA ALA A 174 -10.79 9.32 -0.51
C ALA A 174 -11.60 10.10 -1.54
N ALA A 175 -11.67 9.62 -2.80
CA ALA A 175 -12.49 10.24 -3.84
C ALA A 175 -13.99 10.17 -3.49
N ARG A 176 -14.46 9.04 -2.96
CA ARG A 176 -15.85 8.89 -2.49
C ARG A 176 -16.17 9.76 -1.29
N GLY A 177 -15.24 9.89 -0.34
CA GLY A 177 -15.39 10.78 0.81
C GLY A 177 -15.43 12.26 0.44
N ALA A 178 -14.67 12.66 -0.59
CA ALA A 178 -14.73 14.03 -1.13
C ALA A 178 -16.03 14.33 -1.86
N GLY A 179 -16.62 13.34 -2.55
CA GLY A 179 -17.90 13.48 -3.25
C GLY A 179 -19.15 13.47 -2.35
N ALA A 180 -19.03 13.02 -1.10
CA ALA A 180 -20.11 13.07 -0.11
C ALA A 180 -20.17 14.40 0.67
N ALA A 181 -19.12 15.23 0.56
CA ALA A 181 -18.98 16.50 1.26
C ALA A 181 -19.16 17.73 0.36
N ALA A 182 -19.52 17.53 -0.92
CA ALA A 182 -19.77 18.55 -1.94
C ALA A 182 -21.24 18.51 -2.37
#